data_AF-A0A9P6DU15-F1
#
_entry.id   AF-A0A9P6DU15-F1
#
_cell.length_a   1.000
_cell.length_b   1.000
_cell.length_c   1.000
_cell.angle_alpha   90.00
_cell.angle_beta   90.00
_cell.angle_gamma   90.00
#
_symmetry.space_group_name_H-M   'P 1'
#
loop_
_entity.id
_entity.type
_entity.pdbx_description
1 polymer ?
#
loop_
_entity_poly.entity_id
_entity_poly.type
_entity_poly.pdbx_seq_one_letter_code
_entity_poly.pdbx_strand_id
1 'polypeptide(L)'
;MLDFTTTAHGWDVPGGPYYTDVTEFIEAATNQLAPGELLMMDNFTLAESMSAIEIMDPRLDSGLAQSLDEKPTASFDPYFPLLPEEVCWILDRAFATEGCALSQTVHTLLYVHELPTLDPLAWYRRQPKALPIDRPGNLVTSVLNASILGLLKSCDLVWREFAQKHVYENEDVMTEKSEISLCEGTSVARVVDSLESAEEWLVSQGGLPWSEELLLRVQLRKVMLRIFASRPRADSELNRQFLSMSRELVQRIKDRKQPSLPPLGSQARAAFDPAICRKFISHVPLPVIRLFDQERTWDALEAMFQGLQDLSPLEKTEDLRVWKTTLNLASRNPPSFKRCSYVRSRTTSSFTSTNALIFNTYPVSWLVREILSQVGGIPKGVIESLYSGADRVTLFHWHAFENPAAEVRRSFLATAVSN
;
A
#
# COMPACT_ATOMS: atom_id res chain seq x y z
N MET A 1 40.56 10.01 -8.61
CA MET A 1 41.03 11.40 -8.72
C MET A 1 40.80 11.80 -10.16
N LEU A 2 39.67 12.44 -10.45
CA LEU A 2 39.38 12.95 -11.79
C LEU A 2 40.24 14.21 -11.95
N ASP A 3 41.14 14.19 -12.93
CA ASP A 3 42.03 15.31 -13.24
C ASP A 3 41.21 16.35 -14.03
N PHE A 4 40.90 17.48 -13.39
CA PHE A 4 40.13 18.58 -13.98
C PHE A 4 41.02 19.63 -14.68
N THR A 5 42.33 19.38 -14.82
CA THR A 5 43.25 20.34 -15.41
C THR A 5 43.49 20.07 -16.89
N THR A 6 42.54 20.44 -17.76
CA THR A 6 42.89 20.80 -19.15
C THR A 6 41.79 21.60 -19.85
N THR A 7 42.05 22.89 -19.99
CA THR A 7 41.41 23.80 -20.95
C THR A 7 41.77 23.39 -22.38
N ALA A 8 41.00 22.50 -23.00
CA ALA A 8 41.10 22.25 -24.45
C ALA A 8 39.86 21.68 -25.13
N HIS A 9 38.87 21.13 -24.42
CA HIS A 9 37.58 20.75 -25.01
C HIS A 9 36.45 21.35 -24.17
N GLY A 10 35.64 22.19 -24.81
CA GLY A 10 34.55 22.94 -24.19
C GLY A 10 33.50 22.01 -23.60
N TRP A 11 33.65 21.71 -22.31
CA TRP A 11 32.52 21.39 -21.48
C TRP A 11 31.85 22.73 -21.16
N ASP A 12 30.66 22.97 -21.71
CA ASP A 12 29.80 24.04 -21.21
C ASP A 12 29.65 23.82 -19.70
N VAL A 13 30.06 24.80 -18.89
CA VAL A 13 29.89 24.75 -17.43
C VAL A 13 28.41 24.47 -17.18
N PRO A 14 28.04 23.40 -16.43
CA PRO A 14 26.65 23.11 -16.13
C PRO A 14 26.04 24.32 -15.42
N GLY A 15 25.14 25.04 -16.10
CA GLY A 15 24.57 26.30 -15.63
C GLY A 15 24.74 27.50 -16.57
N GLY A 16 25.62 27.41 -17.58
CA GLY A 16 25.80 28.45 -18.60
C GLY A 16 26.79 29.57 -18.22
N PRO A 17 26.81 30.69 -18.95
CA PRO A 17 27.91 31.68 -18.89
C PRO A 17 27.97 32.49 -17.59
N TYR A 18 27.00 32.33 -16.69
CA TYR A 18 26.94 33.03 -15.40
C TYR A 18 27.56 32.24 -14.24
N TYR A 19 28.11 31.06 -14.51
CA TYR A 19 28.75 30.22 -13.50
C TYR A 19 30.26 30.42 -13.54
N THR A 20 30.86 30.53 -12.36
CA THR A 20 32.32 30.61 -12.18
C THR A 20 32.78 29.36 -11.45
N ASP A 21 33.79 28.68 -11.97
CA ASP A 21 34.41 27.54 -11.29
C ASP A 21 35.14 28.03 -10.02
N VAL A 22 34.84 27.42 -8.89
CA VAL A 22 35.42 27.75 -7.57
C VAL A 22 36.14 26.54 -6.93
N THR A 23 36.42 25.50 -7.70
CA THR A 23 37.04 24.25 -7.22
C THR A 23 38.36 24.52 -6.52
N GLU A 24 39.27 25.26 -7.17
CA GLU A 24 40.59 25.60 -6.61
C GLU A 24 40.49 26.39 -5.29
N PHE A 25 39.50 27.29 -5.19
CA PHE A 25 39.27 28.07 -3.97
C PHE A 25 38.83 27.17 -2.80
N ILE A 26 37.91 26.24 -3.04
CA ILE A 26 37.42 25.29 -2.04
C ILE A 26 38.55 24.35 -1.60
N GLU A 27 39.35 23.83 -2.53
CA GLU A 27 40.51 22.99 -2.22
C GLU A 27 41.55 23.74 -1.37
N ALA A 28 41.88 24.98 -1.72
CA ALA A 28 42.83 25.79 -0.95
C ALA A 28 42.32 26.13 0.47
N ALA A 29 41.02 26.38 0.64
CA ALA A 29 40.40 26.65 1.93
C ALA A 29 40.31 25.39 2.81
N THR A 30 39.94 24.25 2.24
CA THR A 30 39.82 22.98 2.98
C THR A 30 41.19 22.44 3.44
N ASN A 31 42.26 22.69 2.69
CA ASN A 31 43.63 22.36 3.10
C ASN A 31 44.13 23.15 4.33
N GLN A 32 43.45 24.24 4.71
CA GLN A 32 43.79 25.02 5.91
C GLN A 32 43.10 24.48 7.19
N LEU A 33 42.13 23.58 7.07
CA LEU A 33 41.44 22.98 8.20
C LEU A 33 42.32 21.94 8.90
N ALA A 34 42.38 21.98 10.23
CA ALA A 34 43.05 20.94 11.00
C ALA A 34 42.22 19.64 11.03
N PRO A 35 42.87 18.46 11.19
CA PRO A 35 42.14 17.21 11.34
C PRO A 35 41.13 17.27 12.50
N GLY A 36 39.85 17.01 12.21
CA GLY A 36 38.76 17.09 13.18
C GLY A 36 38.02 18.42 13.21
N GLU A 37 38.48 19.44 12.48
CA GLU A 37 37.71 20.66 12.26
C GLU A 37 36.65 20.43 11.17
N LEU A 38 35.48 21.03 11.39
CA LEU A 38 34.35 20.95 10.46
C LEU A 38 33.68 22.32 10.38
N LEU A 39 33.54 22.83 9.17
CA LEU A 39 32.80 24.06 8.90
C LEU A 39 31.32 23.71 8.66
N MET A 40 30.45 24.09 9.58
CA MET A 40 28.99 23.90 9.46
C MET A 40 28.28 25.23 9.71
N MET A 41 27.02 25.31 9.30
CA MET A 41 26.14 26.42 9.70
C MET A 41 25.82 26.31 11.20
N ASP A 42 25.65 27.45 11.88
CA ASP A 42 25.44 27.52 13.34
C ASP A 42 24.28 26.64 13.85
N ASN A 43 23.27 26.38 13.01
CA ASN A 43 22.08 25.60 13.36
C ASN A 43 22.04 24.19 12.74
N PHE A 44 23.11 23.75 12.05
CA PHE A 44 23.17 22.42 11.46
C PHE A 44 23.89 21.45 12.41
N THR A 45 23.24 20.33 12.73
CA THR A 45 23.79 19.34 13.65
C THR A 45 24.36 18.13 12.93
N LEU A 46 25.38 17.49 13.53
CA LEU A 46 25.91 16.23 13.02
C LEU A 46 24.85 15.11 13.00
N ALA A 47 23.87 15.15 13.90
CA ALA A 47 22.78 14.18 13.91
C ALA A 47 21.93 14.27 12.62
N GLU A 48 21.68 15.47 12.10
CA GLU A 48 20.98 15.67 10.83
C GLU A 48 21.83 15.21 9.64
N SER A 49 23.15 15.32 9.73
CA SER A 49 24.07 14.81 8.70
C SER A 49 24.03 13.29 8.56
N MET A 50 23.60 12.54 9.59
CA MET A 50 23.51 11.08 9.55
C MET A 50 22.46 10.56 8.56
N SER A 51 21.49 11.39 8.16
CA SER A 51 20.50 11.05 7.12
C SER A 51 20.92 11.45 5.71
N ALA A 52 22.11 12.02 5.52
CA ALA A 52 22.58 12.44 4.22
C ALA A 52 22.80 11.23 3.28
N ILE A 53 22.48 11.42 2.00
CA ILE A 53 22.79 10.46 0.94
C ILE A 53 24.21 10.71 0.46
N GLU A 54 25.03 9.66 0.44
CA GLU A 54 26.35 9.69 -0.16
C GLU A 54 26.27 9.33 -1.65
N ILE A 55 26.64 10.28 -2.51
CA ILE A 55 26.70 10.08 -3.95
C ILE A 55 27.87 9.15 -4.28
N MET A 56 27.70 8.25 -5.25
CA MET A 56 28.64 7.18 -5.62
C MET A 56 28.80 6.04 -4.59
N ASP A 57 28.10 6.01 -3.45
CA ASP A 57 28.01 4.79 -2.62
C ASP A 57 26.91 3.86 -3.18
N PRO A 58 27.21 2.60 -3.54
CA PRO A 58 26.23 1.69 -4.15
C PRO A 58 24.99 1.37 -3.33
N ARG A 59 25.02 1.60 -2.01
CA ARG A 59 23.92 1.36 -1.08
C ARG A 59 23.10 2.61 -0.81
N LEU A 60 23.71 3.79 -0.89
CA LEU A 60 23.05 5.07 -0.58
C LEU A 60 22.58 5.80 -1.84
N ASP A 61 23.37 5.73 -2.92
CA ASP A 61 23.06 6.36 -4.20
C ASP A 61 22.15 5.46 -5.04
N SER A 62 20.85 5.77 -5.03
CA SER A 62 19.86 5.08 -5.85
C SER A 62 19.98 5.43 -7.35
N GLY A 63 20.65 6.54 -7.69
CA GLY A 63 20.93 6.95 -9.06
C GLY A 63 22.11 6.20 -9.68
N LEU A 64 22.98 5.63 -8.85
CA LEU A 64 24.06 4.77 -9.31
C LEU A 64 23.47 3.51 -9.94
N ALA A 65 23.70 3.35 -11.25
CA ALA A 65 23.21 2.19 -11.99
C ALA A 65 23.82 0.90 -11.43
N GLN A 66 23.09 0.22 -10.54
CA GLN A 66 23.47 -1.11 -10.08
C GLN A 66 23.51 -2.04 -11.30
N SER A 67 24.59 -2.80 -11.44
CA SER A 67 24.70 -3.88 -12.41
C SER A 67 23.74 -4.99 -11.99
N LEU A 68 22.45 -4.82 -12.27
CA LEU A 68 21.51 -5.92 -12.19
C LEU A 68 21.81 -6.85 -13.37
N ASP A 69 22.07 -8.12 -13.07
CA ASP A 69 22.09 -9.20 -14.05
C ASP A 69 20.74 -9.33 -14.81
N GLU A 70 19.70 -8.65 -14.33
CA GLU A 70 18.34 -8.60 -14.86
C GLU A 70 17.97 -7.23 -15.47
N LYS A 71 18.89 -6.50 -16.12
CA LYS A 71 18.42 -5.42 -17.02
C LYS A 71 17.53 -6.05 -18.11
N PRO A 72 16.32 -5.51 -18.37
CA PRO A 72 15.53 -5.94 -19.51
C PRO A 72 16.38 -5.88 -20.77
N THR A 73 16.61 -7.04 -21.38
CA THR A 73 17.46 -7.14 -22.59
C THR A 73 16.82 -6.43 -23.79
N ALA A 74 15.49 -6.23 -23.73
CA ALA A 74 14.70 -5.49 -24.70
C ALA A 74 14.23 -4.15 -24.13
N SER A 75 14.14 -3.13 -25.00
CA SER A 75 13.48 -1.87 -24.67
C SER A 75 11.98 -2.09 -24.54
N PHE A 76 11.40 -1.63 -23.43
CA PHE A 76 9.96 -1.63 -23.20
C PHE A 76 9.24 -0.75 -24.22
N ASP A 77 8.21 -1.28 -24.87
CA ASP A 77 7.27 -0.53 -25.71
C ASP A 77 5.83 -0.73 -25.21
N PRO A 78 5.16 0.31 -24.67
CA PRO A 78 3.80 0.19 -24.14
C PRO A 78 2.74 -0.09 -25.22
N TYR A 79 3.05 0.15 -26.50
CA TYR A 79 2.13 -0.11 -27.60
C TYR A 79 2.35 -1.49 -28.24
N PHE A 80 3.31 -2.29 -27.77
CA PHE A 80 3.57 -3.58 -28.37
C PHE A 80 2.39 -4.56 -28.19
N PRO A 81 1.93 -5.24 -29.25
CA PRO A 81 0.86 -6.25 -29.14
C PRO A 81 1.29 -7.47 -28.31
N LEU A 82 0.53 -7.82 -27.28
CA LEU A 82 0.83 -8.95 -26.38
C LEU A 82 -0.06 -10.17 -26.65
N LEU A 83 0.46 -11.36 -26.33
CA LEU A 83 -0.34 -12.58 -26.25
C LEU A 83 -1.22 -12.56 -25.01
N PRO A 84 -2.38 -13.25 -25.02
CA PRO A 84 -3.20 -13.44 -23.83
C PRO A 84 -2.44 -14.01 -22.62
N GLU A 85 -1.56 -14.99 -22.85
CA GLU A 85 -0.70 -15.57 -21.80
C GLU A 85 0.27 -14.54 -21.20
N GLU A 86 0.85 -13.69 -22.05
CA GLU A 86 1.75 -12.61 -21.61
C GLU A 86 1.02 -11.61 -20.73
N VAL A 87 -0.24 -11.28 -21.06
CA VAL A 87 -1.09 -10.41 -20.23
C VAL A 87 -1.44 -11.09 -18.90
N CYS A 88 -1.79 -12.39 -18.89
CA CYS A 88 -1.96 -13.14 -17.64
C CYS A 88 -0.73 -13.02 -16.74
N TRP A 89 0.46 -13.21 -17.32
CA TRP A 89 1.71 -13.10 -16.58
C TRP A 89 1.92 -11.70 -15.99
N ILE A 90 1.68 -10.64 -16.78
CA ILE A 90 1.81 -9.26 -16.29
C ILE A 90 0.82 -9.00 -15.14
N LEU A 91 -0.44 -9.43 -15.27
CA LEU A 91 -1.45 -9.24 -14.22
C LEU A 91 -1.11 -10.01 -12.95
N ASP A 92 -0.59 -11.22 -13.07
CA ASP A 92 -0.12 -12.04 -11.95
C ASP A 92 1.00 -11.34 -11.18
N ARG A 93 2.00 -10.84 -11.91
CA ARG A 93 3.09 -10.05 -11.34
C ARG A 93 2.59 -8.73 -10.75
N ALA A 94 1.59 -8.09 -11.37
CA ALA A 94 0.99 -6.88 -10.82
C ALA A 94 0.37 -7.12 -9.43
N PHE A 95 -0.33 -8.24 -9.22
CA PHE A 95 -0.79 -8.63 -7.87
C PHE A 95 0.36 -8.83 -6.89
N ALA A 96 1.50 -9.35 -7.34
CA ALA A 96 2.69 -9.48 -6.50
C ALA A 96 3.35 -8.13 -6.15
N THR A 97 3.11 -7.08 -6.95
CA THR A 97 3.60 -5.72 -6.65
C THR A 97 2.77 -4.99 -5.60
N GLU A 98 1.54 -5.42 -5.30
CA GLU A 98 0.63 -4.78 -4.35
C GLU A 98 1.00 -4.98 -2.87
N GLY A 99 2.28 -5.16 -2.58
CA GLY A 99 2.85 -5.20 -1.24
C GLY A 99 3.23 -3.82 -0.70
N CYS A 100 3.81 -3.81 0.50
CA CYS A 100 4.35 -2.60 1.11
C CYS A 100 5.49 -2.00 0.25
N ALA A 101 5.57 -0.66 0.22
CA ALA A 101 6.53 0.18 -0.54
C ALA A 101 6.21 0.39 -2.03
N LEU A 102 5.20 1.23 -2.33
CA LEU A 102 4.72 1.54 -3.68
C LEU A 102 5.85 1.93 -4.66
N SER A 103 6.80 2.75 -4.20
CA SER A 103 7.94 3.21 -4.99
C SER A 103 8.87 2.09 -5.47
N GLN A 104 9.00 1.03 -4.68
CA GLN A 104 9.90 -0.10 -4.94
C GLN A 104 9.18 -1.33 -5.51
N THR A 105 7.83 -1.35 -5.50
CA THR A 105 7.03 -2.48 -5.97
C THR A 105 6.12 -2.11 -7.13
N VAL A 106 5.06 -1.36 -6.89
CA VAL A 106 4.02 -1.03 -7.89
C VAL A 106 4.60 -0.27 -9.06
N HIS A 107 5.48 0.70 -8.80
CA HIS A 107 6.10 1.50 -9.85
C HIS A 107 7.10 0.73 -10.71
N THR A 108 7.50 -0.49 -10.33
CA THR A 108 8.33 -1.35 -11.19
C THR A 108 7.58 -1.78 -12.44
N LEU A 109 6.24 -1.84 -12.42
CA LEU A 109 5.41 -2.08 -13.60
C LEU A 109 5.37 -0.82 -14.46
N LEU A 110 6.06 -0.83 -15.60
CA LEU A 110 6.26 0.35 -16.44
C LEU A 110 4.97 0.89 -17.06
N TYR A 111 3.98 0.05 -17.29
CA TYR A 111 2.66 0.48 -17.76
C TYR A 111 1.96 1.46 -16.82
N VAL A 112 2.30 1.48 -15.52
CA VAL A 112 1.78 2.49 -14.56
C VAL A 112 2.12 3.91 -15.01
N HIS A 113 3.32 4.12 -15.55
CA HIS A 113 3.81 5.43 -15.99
C HIS A 113 3.25 5.85 -17.34
N GLU A 114 2.80 4.88 -18.13
CA GLU A 114 2.27 5.09 -19.49
C GLU A 114 0.74 5.19 -19.55
N LEU A 115 0.02 5.02 -18.44
CA LEU A 115 -1.46 5.13 -18.44
C LEU A 115 -1.98 6.44 -19.07
N PRO A 116 -1.41 7.63 -18.80
CA PRO A 116 -1.90 8.87 -19.40
C PRO A 116 -1.68 8.93 -20.92
N THR A 117 -0.67 8.21 -21.43
CA THR A 117 -0.25 8.22 -22.83
C THR A 117 -0.87 7.07 -23.64
N LEU A 118 -1.33 6.01 -22.97
CA LEU A 118 -1.91 4.81 -23.57
C LEU A 118 -3.34 5.05 -24.10
N ASP A 119 -3.43 5.84 -25.16
CA ASP A 119 -4.66 6.10 -25.91
C ASP A 119 -4.90 4.99 -26.96
N PRO A 120 -6.10 4.37 -27.02
CA PRO A 120 -6.45 3.40 -28.05
C PRO A 120 -6.23 3.92 -29.48
N LEU A 121 -6.52 5.19 -29.77
CA LEU A 121 -6.34 5.74 -31.12
C LEU A 121 -4.85 5.91 -31.47
N ALA A 122 -4.03 6.34 -30.52
CA ALA A 122 -2.58 6.36 -30.66
C ALA A 122 -2.02 4.94 -30.86
N TRP A 123 -2.56 3.96 -30.15
CA TRP A 123 -2.19 2.56 -30.32
C TRP A 123 -2.45 2.08 -31.75
N TYR A 124 -3.69 2.21 -32.24
CA TYR A 124 -4.06 1.77 -33.59
C TYR A 124 -3.23 2.45 -34.70
N ARG A 125 -2.84 3.72 -34.51
CA ARG A 125 -2.00 4.45 -35.47
C ARG A 125 -0.55 3.93 -35.56
N ARG A 126 -0.03 3.36 -34.46
CA ARG A 126 1.36 2.86 -34.38
C ARG A 126 1.51 1.42 -34.85
N GLN A 127 0.42 0.68 -34.98
CA GLN A 127 0.48 -0.72 -35.35
C GLN A 127 0.69 -0.95 -36.85
N PRO A 128 1.34 -2.08 -37.23
CA PRO A 128 1.34 -2.55 -38.60
C PRO A 128 -0.10 -2.81 -39.08
N LYS A 129 -0.36 -2.62 -40.38
CA LYS A 129 -1.68 -2.78 -40.99
C LYS A 129 -2.29 -4.18 -40.82
N ALA A 130 -1.46 -5.19 -40.59
CA ALA A 130 -1.89 -6.55 -40.30
C ALA A 130 -1.33 -6.96 -38.94
N LEU A 131 -2.20 -6.99 -37.93
CA LEU A 131 -1.86 -7.51 -36.61
C LEU A 131 -1.97 -9.04 -36.61
N PRO A 132 -1.08 -9.74 -35.90
CA PRO A 132 -1.25 -11.16 -35.64
C PRO A 132 -2.59 -11.45 -34.97
N ILE A 133 -3.32 -12.47 -35.43
CA ILE A 133 -4.65 -12.85 -34.92
C ILE A 133 -4.60 -13.21 -33.43
N ASP A 134 -3.46 -13.74 -32.98
CA ASP A 134 -3.18 -14.14 -31.60
C ASP A 134 -2.80 -12.96 -30.68
N ARG A 135 -2.62 -11.75 -31.20
CA ARG A 135 -2.25 -10.54 -30.44
C ARG A 135 -3.22 -9.37 -30.68
N PRO A 136 -4.51 -9.52 -30.32
CA PRO A 136 -5.48 -8.46 -30.52
C PRO A 136 -5.16 -7.22 -29.67
N GLY A 137 -5.28 -6.03 -30.25
CA GLY A 137 -4.91 -4.76 -29.60
C GLY A 137 -5.67 -4.44 -28.31
N ASN A 138 -6.93 -4.83 -28.27
CA ASN A 138 -7.80 -4.67 -27.11
C ASN A 138 -7.26 -5.35 -25.83
N LEU A 139 -6.37 -6.34 -25.95
CA LEU A 139 -5.68 -6.91 -24.78
C LEU A 139 -4.86 -5.85 -24.05
N VAL A 140 -4.16 -4.99 -24.79
CA VAL A 140 -3.35 -3.91 -24.20
C VAL A 140 -4.23 -2.70 -23.89
N THR A 141 -4.98 -2.23 -24.89
CA THR A 141 -5.71 -0.94 -24.79
C THR A 141 -6.93 -0.99 -23.88
N SER A 142 -7.53 -2.16 -23.69
CA SER A 142 -8.75 -2.35 -22.90
C SER A 142 -8.50 -3.20 -21.66
N VAL A 143 -8.05 -4.45 -21.82
CA VAL A 143 -7.94 -5.42 -20.71
C VAL A 143 -6.83 -5.05 -19.73
N LEU A 144 -5.59 -4.92 -20.22
CA LEU A 144 -4.44 -4.56 -19.41
C LEU A 144 -4.59 -3.16 -18.84
N ASN A 145 -4.97 -2.18 -19.68
CA ASN A 145 -5.19 -0.80 -19.27
C ASN A 145 -6.22 -0.68 -18.12
N ALA A 146 -7.41 -1.30 -18.27
CA ALA A 146 -8.42 -1.29 -17.21
C ALA A 146 -7.93 -1.97 -15.93
N SER A 147 -7.16 -3.05 -16.06
CA SER A 147 -6.61 -3.78 -14.91
C SER A 147 -5.57 -2.97 -14.14
N ILE A 148 -4.71 -2.22 -14.83
CA ILE A 148 -3.70 -1.35 -14.21
C ILE A 148 -4.34 -0.10 -13.61
N LEU A 149 -5.37 0.46 -14.26
CA LEU A 149 -6.19 1.51 -13.65
C LEU A 149 -6.86 1.01 -12.37
N GLY A 150 -7.38 -0.23 -12.38
CA GLY A 150 -7.90 -0.93 -11.20
C GLY A 150 -6.85 -1.09 -10.11
N LEU A 151 -5.63 -1.46 -10.47
CA LEU A 151 -4.48 -1.61 -9.56
C LEU A 151 -4.17 -0.29 -8.85
N LEU A 152 -3.95 0.79 -9.61
CA LEU A 152 -3.61 2.08 -9.03
C LEU A 152 -4.74 2.62 -8.16
N LYS A 153 -5.99 2.49 -8.61
CA LYS A 153 -7.13 2.92 -7.81
C LYS A 153 -7.27 2.11 -6.52
N SER A 154 -6.95 0.82 -6.55
CA SER A 154 -6.89 -0.02 -5.35
C SER A 154 -5.81 0.48 -4.40
N CYS A 155 -4.62 0.81 -4.91
CA CYS A 155 -3.53 1.39 -4.13
C CYS A 155 -3.90 2.76 -3.53
N ASP A 156 -4.60 3.62 -4.27
CA ASP A 156 -5.12 4.90 -3.76
C ASP A 156 -6.07 4.71 -2.57
N LEU A 157 -7.01 3.78 -2.66
CA LEU A 157 -7.95 3.50 -1.57
C LEU A 157 -7.25 2.94 -0.33
N VAL A 158 -6.31 2.02 -0.52
CA VAL A 158 -5.48 1.47 0.56
C VAL A 158 -4.59 2.56 1.17
N TRP A 159 -4.02 3.44 0.35
CA TRP A 159 -3.23 4.58 0.82
C TRP A 159 -4.07 5.55 1.66
N ARG A 160 -5.31 5.86 1.24
CA ARG A 160 -6.25 6.68 2.03
C ARG A 160 -6.63 6.03 3.35
N GLU A 161 -6.71 4.70 3.38
CA GLU A 161 -6.92 3.94 4.62
C GLU A 161 -5.73 4.16 5.57
N PHE A 162 -4.49 4.05 5.08
CA PHE A 162 -3.29 4.31 5.89
C PHE A 162 -3.10 5.77 6.31
N ALA A 163 -3.57 6.72 5.50
CA ALA A 163 -3.56 8.15 5.84
C ALA A 163 -4.35 8.49 7.13
N GLN A 164 -5.20 7.56 7.62
CA GLN A 164 -5.90 7.67 8.90
C GLN A 164 -4.99 7.39 10.12
N LYS A 165 -3.72 6.98 9.90
CA LYS A 165 -2.70 6.77 10.95
C LYS A 165 -3.06 5.69 11.97
N HIS A 166 -3.77 4.64 11.53
CA HIS A 166 -4.08 3.48 12.36
C HIS A 166 -2.91 2.48 12.48
N VAL A 167 -1.90 2.63 11.63
CA VAL A 167 -0.67 1.83 11.59
C VAL A 167 0.53 2.77 11.48
N TYR A 168 1.71 2.29 11.86
CA TYR A 168 2.92 3.12 11.86
C TYR A 168 3.57 3.16 10.48
N GLU A 169 3.71 4.37 9.92
CA GLU A 169 4.48 4.60 8.69
C GLU A 169 5.96 4.30 8.92
N ASN A 170 6.64 3.77 7.89
CA ASN A 170 8.03 3.30 7.91
C ASN A 170 8.34 2.11 8.83
N GLU A 171 7.34 1.54 9.51
CA GLU A 171 7.46 0.29 10.28
C GLU A 171 6.50 -0.78 9.73
N ASP A 172 5.19 -0.48 9.76
CA ASP A 172 4.14 -1.38 9.29
C ASP A 172 3.89 -1.28 7.78
N VAL A 173 4.06 -0.07 7.25
CA VAL A 173 3.74 0.28 5.87
C VAL A 173 4.69 1.36 5.37
N MET A 174 5.03 1.30 4.09
CA MET A 174 5.73 2.35 3.36
C MET A 174 4.77 2.96 2.35
N THR A 175 4.37 4.21 2.60
CA THR A 175 3.33 4.96 1.86
C THR A 175 3.89 5.99 0.87
N GLU A 176 5.21 6.03 0.70
CA GLU A 176 5.90 6.89 -0.27
C GLU A 176 5.47 6.57 -1.71
N LYS A 177 5.08 7.62 -2.46
CA LYS A 177 4.58 7.55 -3.84
C LYS A 177 5.60 8.02 -4.87
N SER A 178 6.71 8.63 -4.45
CA SER A 178 7.70 9.22 -5.36
C SER A 178 7.09 10.21 -6.36
N GLU A 179 6.13 11.01 -5.89
CA GLU A 179 5.35 12.00 -6.68
C GLU A 179 4.54 11.44 -7.86
N ILE A 180 4.34 10.11 -7.92
CA ILE A 180 3.54 9.47 -8.97
C ILE A 180 2.08 9.36 -8.51
N SER A 181 1.15 9.72 -9.40
CA SER A 181 -0.28 9.62 -9.13
C SER A 181 -0.76 8.17 -9.08
N LEU A 182 -1.60 7.87 -8.08
CA LEU A 182 -2.33 6.60 -7.95
C LEU A 182 -3.74 6.67 -8.55
N CYS A 183 -3.97 7.59 -9.50
CA CYS A 183 -5.28 7.90 -10.06
C CYS A 183 -6.28 8.46 -9.02
N GLU A 184 -5.80 9.32 -8.12
CA GLU A 184 -6.59 9.91 -7.02
C GLU A 184 -7.84 10.64 -7.52
N GLY A 185 -7.76 11.31 -8.67
CA GLY A 185 -8.84 12.07 -9.31
C GLY A 185 -9.86 11.22 -10.08
N THR A 186 -9.59 9.94 -10.32
CA THR A 186 -10.52 9.04 -11.03
C THR A 186 -11.52 8.44 -10.06
N SER A 187 -12.82 8.45 -10.39
CA SER A 187 -13.86 7.86 -9.54
C SER A 187 -13.82 6.32 -9.57
N VAL A 188 -14.19 5.67 -8.46
CA VAL A 188 -14.27 4.20 -8.38
C VAL A 188 -15.22 3.64 -9.44
N ALA A 189 -16.38 4.29 -9.64
CA ALA A 189 -17.37 3.89 -10.64
C ALA A 189 -16.77 3.80 -12.06
N ARG A 190 -16.03 4.84 -12.49
CA ARG A 190 -15.41 4.86 -13.82
C ARG A 190 -14.39 3.74 -14.02
N VAL A 191 -13.64 3.39 -12.97
CA VAL A 191 -12.69 2.28 -13.03
C VAL A 191 -13.42 0.94 -13.10
N VAL A 192 -14.49 0.77 -12.33
CA VAL A 192 -15.36 -0.40 -12.40
C VAL A 192 -15.98 -0.55 -13.80
N ASP A 193 -16.51 0.51 -14.40
CA ASP A 193 -17.08 0.49 -15.76
C ASP A 193 -16.02 0.06 -16.80
N SER A 194 -14.78 0.49 -16.61
CA SER A 194 -13.66 0.12 -17.51
C SER A 194 -13.30 -1.36 -17.37
N LEU A 195 -13.33 -1.90 -16.15
CA LEU A 195 -13.12 -3.34 -15.90
C LEU A 195 -14.29 -4.18 -16.45
N GLU A 196 -15.53 -3.72 -16.29
CA GLU A 196 -16.71 -4.40 -16.84
C GLU A 196 -16.69 -4.41 -18.37
N SER A 197 -16.29 -3.32 -19.01
CA SER A 197 -16.08 -3.27 -20.46
C SER A 197 -15.00 -4.27 -20.93
N ALA A 198 -13.94 -4.46 -20.13
CA ALA A 198 -12.90 -5.45 -20.42
C ALA A 198 -13.41 -6.89 -20.26
N GLU A 199 -14.25 -7.16 -19.25
CA GLU A 199 -14.90 -8.46 -19.07
C GLU A 199 -15.85 -8.79 -20.23
N GLU A 200 -16.70 -7.84 -20.63
CA GLU A 200 -17.61 -7.98 -21.77
C GLU A 200 -16.84 -8.28 -23.06
N TRP A 201 -15.74 -7.57 -23.28
CA TRP A 201 -14.87 -7.83 -24.43
C TRP A 201 -14.30 -9.25 -24.37
N LEU A 202 -13.73 -9.69 -23.25
CA LEU A 202 -13.18 -11.05 -23.11
C LEU A 202 -14.23 -12.15 -23.37
N VAL A 203 -15.46 -11.95 -22.89
CA VAL A 203 -16.58 -12.88 -23.13
C VAL A 203 -16.99 -12.90 -24.62
N SER A 204 -16.93 -11.76 -25.31
CA SER A 204 -17.27 -11.68 -26.74
C SER A 204 -16.29 -12.40 -27.67
N GLN A 205 -15.03 -12.60 -27.24
CA GLN A 205 -13.96 -13.17 -28.06
C GLN A 205 -13.90 -14.71 -27.96
N GLY A 206 -15.02 -15.42 -28.17
CA GLY A 206 -15.24 -16.86 -27.91
C GLY A 206 -14.30 -17.91 -28.52
N GLY A 207 -13.10 -17.54 -28.99
CA GLY A 207 -12.01 -18.42 -29.39
C GLY A 207 -10.60 -17.91 -29.02
N LEU A 208 -10.47 -16.83 -28.24
CA LEU A 208 -9.19 -16.31 -27.79
C LEU A 208 -8.60 -17.27 -26.71
N PRO A 209 -7.39 -17.81 -26.89
CA PRO A 209 -6.76 -18.63 -25.87
C PRO A 209 -6.54 -17.80 -24.60
N TRP A 210 -6.66 -18.42 -23.43
CA TRP A 210 -6.55 -17.77 -22.12
C TRP A 210 -7.63 -16.73 -21.76
N SER A 211 -8.73 -16.66 -22.51
CA SER A 211 -9.83 -15.71 -22.24
C SER A 211 -10.46 -15.93 -20.87
N GLU A 212 -10.72 -17.18 -20.47
CA GLU A 212 -11.24 -17.54 -19.14
C GLU A 212 -10.25 -17.16 -18.03
N GLU A 213 -8.97 -17.47 -18.21
CA GLU A 213 -7.91 -17.17 -17.25
C GLU A 213 -7.70 -15.65 -17.06
N LEU A 214 -7.80 -14.88 -18.13
CA LEU A 214 -7.79 -13.41 -18.07
C LEU A 214 -9.03 -12.88 -17.37
N LEU A 215 -10.21 -13.41 -17.71
CA LEU A 215 -11.48 -13.00 -17.13
C LEU A 215 -11.45 -13.15 -15.60
N LEU A 216 -10.92 -14.25 -15.07
CA LEU A 216 -10.78 -14.47 -13.63
C LEU A 216 -9.93 -13.39 -12.95
N ARG A 217 -8.83 -12.97 -13.57
CA ARG A 217 -7.92 -11.92 -13.04
C ARG A 217 -8.57 -10.54 -13.06
N VAL A 218 -9.27 -10.20 -14.13
CA VAL A 218 -10.02 -8.94 -14.25
C VAL A 218 -11.15 -8.89 -13.23
N GLN A 219 -11.90 -9.99 -13.06
CA GLN A 219 -12.94 -10.11 -12.06
C GLN A 219 -12.38 -9.97 -10.65
N LEU A 220 -11.27 -10.65 -10.33
CA LEU A 220 -10.62 -10.52 -9.03
C LEU A 220 -10.22 -9.07 -8.75
N ARG A 221 -9.63 -8.38 -9.73
CA ARG A 221 -9.30 -6.95 -9.63
C ARG A 221 -10.54 -6.11 -9.33
N LYS A 222 -11.63 -6.31 -10.06
CA LYS A 222 -12.89 -5.57 -9.87
C LYS A 222 -13.46 -5.77 -8.47
N VAL A 223 -13.47 -7.00 -7.98
CA VAL A 223 -14.00 -7.32 -6.66
C VAL A 223 -13.11 -6.75 -5.55
N MET A 224 -11.78 -6.84 -5.68
CA MET A 224 -10.83 -6.20 -4.76
C MET A 224 -11.05 -4.69 -4.67
N LEU A 225 -11.18 -4.02 -5.82
CA LEU A 225 -11.46 -2.59 -5.86
C LEU A 225 -12.75 -2.24 -5.10
N ARG A 226 -13.82 -3.03 -5.27
CA ARG A 226 -15.09 -2.85 -4.54
C ARG A 226 -14.94 -3.07 -3.04
N ILE A 227 -14.14 -4.05 -2.60
CA ILE A 227 -13.84 -4.29 -1.19
C ILE A 227 -13.08 -3.10 -0.58
N PHE A 228 -12.10 -2.54 -1.29
CA PHE A 228 -11.33 -1.40 -0.78
C PHE A 228 -12.15 -0.09 -0.78
N ALA A 229 -13.10 0.05 -1.70
CA ALA A 229 -13.96 1.22 -1.78
C ALA A 229 -15.13 1.20 -0.77
N SER A 230 -15.41 0.05 -0.16
CA SER A 230 -16.58 -0.13 0.70
C SER A 230 -16.43 0.58 2.05
N ARG A 231 -17.54 0.65 2.78
CA ARG A 231 -17.58 1.12 4.17
C ARG A 231 -17.84 -0.08 5.09
N PRO A 232 -16.97 -0.36 6.09
CA PRO A 232 -17.04 -1.58 6.91
C PRO A 232 -18.44 -1.91 7.44
N ARG A 233 -19.06 -0.97 8.18
CA ARG A 233 -20.38 -1.18 8.79
C ARG A 233 -21.54 -1.08 7.79
N ALA A 234 -21.53 -0.03 6.97
CA ALA A 234 -22.66 0.28 6.08
C ALA A 234 -22.82 -0.78 4.97
N ASP A 235 -21.71 -1.31 4.46
CA ASP A 235 -21.69 -2.24 3.33
C ASP A 235 -21.37 -3.68 3.75
N SER A 236 -21.51 -4.02 5.05
CA SER A 236 -21.04 -5.30 5.63
C SER A 236 -21.57 -6.55 4.91
N GLU A 237 -22.83 -6.55 4.47
CA GLU A 237 -23.41 -7.70 3.74
C GLU A 237 -22.85 -7.83 2.32
N LEU A 238 -22.73 -6.70 1.62
CA LEU A 238 -22.14 -6.66 0.28
C LEU A 238 -20.66 -7.05 0.33
N ASN A 239 -19.92 -6.58 1.33
CA ASN A 239 -18.53 -6.95 1.59
C ASN A 239 -18.38 -8.45 1.82
N ARG A 240 -19.26 -9.07 2.59
CA ARG A 240 -19.24 -10.52 2.81
C ARG A 240 -19.38 -11.30 1.50
N GLN A 241 -20.28 -10.85 0.61
CA GLN A 241 -20.45 -11.47 -0.70
C GLN A 241 -19.19 -11.29 -1.58
N PHE A 242 -18.62 -10.09 -1.60
CA PHE A 242 -17.40 -9.81 -2.35
C PHE A 242 -16.17 -10.57 -1.81
N LEU A 243 -16.05 -10.73 -0.49
CA LEU A 243 -14.97 -11.50 0.14
C LEU A 243 -15.09 -12.99 -0.20
N SER A 244 -16.31 -13.55 -0.15
CA SER A 244 -16.57 -14.93 -0.58
C SER A 244 -16.20 -15.13 -2.05
N MET A 245 -16.65 -14.22 -2.92
CA MET A 245 -16.35 -14.28 -4.35
C MET A 245 -14.85 -14.13 -4.63
N SER A 246 -14.14 -13.26 -3.91
CA SER A 246 -12.69 -13.06 -4.08
C SER A 246 -11.91 -14.34 -3.78
N ARG A 247 -12.28 -15.06 -2.72
CA ARG A 247 -11.65 -16.34 -2.38
C ARG A 247 -11.93 -17.42 -3.42
N GLU A 248 -13.16 -17.51 -3.90
CA GLU A 248 -13.51 -18.43 -4.99
C GLU A 248 -12.70 -18.13 -6.26
N LEU A 249 -12.58 -16.85 -6.63
CA LEU A 249 -11.80 -16.40 -7.78
C LEU A 249 -10.32 -16.77 -7.64
N VAL A 250 -9.71 -16.56 -6.47
CA VAL A 250 -8.31 -16.95 -6.22
C VAL A 250 -8.13 -18.46 -6.36
N GLN A 251 -9.02 -19.28 -5.78
CA GLN A 251 -8.95 -20.73 -5.94
C GLN A 251 -9.08 -21.16 -7.40
N ARG A 252 -10.06 -20.60 -8.13
CA ARG A 252 -10.23 -20.86 -9.55
C ARG A 252 -9.02 -20.43 -10.37
N ILE A 253 -8.35 -19.33 -10.01
CA ILE A 253 -7.10 -18.92 -10.66
C ILE A 253 -6.02 -19.98 -10.41
N LYS A 254 -5.86 -20.47 -9.17
CA LYS A 254 -4.88 -21.50 -8.80
C LYS A 254 -5.12 -22.84 -9.51
N ASP A 255 -6.38 -23.25 -9.66
CA ASP A 255 -6.78 -24.52 -10.29
C ASP A 255 -6.62 -24.52 -11.82
N ARG A 256 -6.52 -23.34 -12.43
CA ARG A 256 -6.38 -23.18 -13.88
C ARG A 256 -4.93 -23.14 -14.33
N LYS A 257 -4.74 -23.11 -15.65
CA LYS A 257 -3.41 -23.03 -16.26
C LYS A 257 -2.71 -21.76 -15.80
N GLN A 258 -1.48 -21.90 -15.29
CA GLN A 258 -0.63 -20.77 -14.92
C GLN A 258 0.24 -20.35 -16.11
N PRO A 259 0.45 -19.04 -16.34
CA PRO A 259 1.31 -18.56 -17.41
C PRO A 259 2.74 -19.03 -17.20
N SER A 260 3.39 -19.44 -18.29
CA SER A 260 4.81 -19.77 -18.26
C SER A 260 5.68 -18.52 -18.07
N LEU A 261 6.91 -18.70 -17.59
CA LEU A 261 7.86 -17.59 -17.48
C LEU A 261 8.20 -17.07 -18.88
N PRO A 262 7.93 -15.79 -19.20
CA PRO A 262 8.25 -15.24 -20.51
C PRO A 262 9.76 -15.28 -20.78
N PRO A 263 10.19 -15.53 -22.04
CA PRO A 263 11.60 -15.55 -22.40
C PRO A 263 12.33 -14.24 -22.02
N LEU A 264 13.63 -14.36 -21.77
CA LEU A 264 14.51 -13.20 -21.63
C LEU A 264 14.45 -12.36 -22.91
N GLY A 265 14.20 -11.05 -22.78
CA GLY A 265 14.02 -10.13 -23.90
C GLY A 265 12.58 -10.04 -24.47
N SER A 266 11.62 -10.77 -23.92
CA SER A 266 10.19 -10.58 -24.28
C SER A 266 9.66 -9.23 -23.78
N GLN A 267 8.65 -8.69 -24.48
CA GLN A 267 7.98 -7.45 -24.09
C GLN A 267 7.23 -7.58 -22.76
N ALA A 268 6.69 -8.77 -22.47
CA ALA A 268 6.11 -9.06 -21.17
C ALA A 268 7.13 -8.89 -20.03
N ARG A 269 8.35 -9.42 -20.19
CA ARG A 269 9.41 -9.27 -19.17
C ARG A 269 9.96 -7.85 -19.11
N ALA A 270 10.02 -7.15 -20.24
CA ALA A 270 10.41 -5.75 -20.30
C ALA A 270 9.40 -4.79 -19.65
N ALA A 271 8.15 -5.24 -19.40
CA ALA A 271 7.15 -4.45 -18.69
C ALA A 271 7.50 -4.16 -17.21
N PHE A 272 8.51 -4.83 -16.64
CA PHE A 272 8.97 -4.61 -15.28
C PHE A 272 10.43 -4.12 -15.25
N ASP A 273 10.66 -3.01 -14.55
CA ASP A 273 12.00 -2.48 -14.24
C ASP A 273 12.19 -2.45 -12.72
N PRO A 274 12.85 -3.48 -12.13
CA PRO A 274 13.09 -3.53 -10.69
C PRO A 274 13.92 -2.35 -10.16
N ALA A 275 14.72 -1.71 -11.00
CA ALA A 275 15.56 -0.58 -10.63
C ALA A 275 14.94 0.77 -10.98
N ILE A 276 13.63 0.85 -11.28
CA ILE A 276 12.97 2.07 -11.73
C ILE A 276 13.17 3.26 -10.77
N CYS A 277 13.36 2.98 -9.47
CA CYS A 277 13.59 3.98 -8.43
C CYS A 277 14.77 4.91 -8.72
N ARG A 278 15.74 4.49 -9.54
CA ARG A 278 16.85 5.35 -10.02
C ARG A 278 16.39 6.59 -10.79
N LYS A 279 15.15 6.60 -11.26
CA LYS A 279 14.53 7.71 -12.01
C LYS A 279 13.63 8.58 -11.13
N PHE A 280 13.41 8.19 -9.87
CA PHE A 280 12.50 8.89 -8.97
C PHE A 280 13.24 9.89 -8.10
N ILE A 281 12.53 10.94 -7.72
CA ILE A 281 12.97 11.84 -6.66
C ILE A 281 12.80 11.07 -5.35
N SER A 282 13.91 10.87 -4.65
CA SER A 282 13.91 10.20 -3.34
C SER A 282 14.88 10.88 -2.40
N HIS A 283 14.46 10.99 -1.15
CA HIS A 283 15.28 11.48 -0.03
C HIS A 283 15.79 10.33 0.85
N VAL A 284 15.50 9.09 0.47
CA VAL A 284 15.98 7.88 1.13
C VAL A 284 16.56 6.91 0.10
N PRO A 285 17.56 6.10 0.45
CA PRO A 285 18.01 5.02 -0.42
C PRO A 285 16.88 4.03 -0.71
N LEU A 286 16.65 3.72 -1.99
CA LEU A 286 15.60 2.80 -2.44
C LEU A 286 16.24 1.57 -3.10
N PRO A 287 16.63 0.55 -2.31
CA PRO A 287 17.18 -0.68 -2.87
C PRO A 287 16.12 -1.46 -3.66
N VAL A 288 16.56 -2.29 -4.60
CA VAL A 288 15.67 -3.19 -5.33
C VAL A 288 15.13 -4.26 -4.39
N ILE A 289 13.80 -4.41 -4.36
CA ILE A 289 13.13 -5.43 -3.54
C ILE A 289 12.75 -6.62 -4.41
N ARG A 290 13.02 -7.83 -3.89
CA ARG A 290 12.53 -9.06 -4.50
C ARG A 290 11.05 -9.26 -4.18
N LEU A 291 10.23 -9.21 -5.21
CA LEU A 291 8.82 -9.56 -5.14
C LEU A 291 8.62 -11.03 -4.76
N PHE A 292 7.49 -11.36 -4.14
CA PHE A 292 7.12 -12.75 -3.86
C PHE A 292 7.00 -13.58 -5.15
N ASP A 293 7.21 -14.89 -5.01
CA ASP A 293 6.76 -15.85 -6.00
C ASP A 293 5.23 -15.82 -6.12
N GLN A 294 4.72 -16.33 -7.23
CA GLN A 294 3.31 -16.16 -7.57
C GLN A 294 2.38 -16.96 -6.64
N GLU A 295 2.80 -18.14 -6.20
CA GLU A 295 2.02 -18.99 -5.30
C GLU A 295 1.85 -18.30 -3.94
N ARG A 296 2.94 -17.79 -3.39
CA ARG A 296 2.92 -17.01 -2.14
C ARG A 296 2.09 -15.74 -2.25
N THR A 297 2.07 -15.08 -3.40
CA THR A 297 1.19 -13.92 -3.65
C THR A 297 -0.28 -14.31 -3.54
N TRP A 298 -0.69 -15.42 -4.15
CA TRP A 298 -2.07 -15.89 -4.05
C TRP A 298 -2.44 -16.29 -2.62
N ASP A 299 -1.55 -16.99 -1.92
CA ASP A 299 -1.76 -17.37 -0.53
C ASP A 299 -1.85 -16.14 0.39
N ALA A 300 -1.06 -15.11 0.14
CA ALA A 300 -1.10 -13.85 0.88
C ALA A 300 -2.42 -13.11 0.64
N LEU A 301 -2.90 -13.04 -0.60
CA LEU A 301 -4.19 -12.43 -0.94
C LEU A 301 -5.37 -13.18 -0.32
N GLU A 302 -5.38 -14.51 -0.43
CA GLU A 302 -6.41 -15.33 0.21
C GLU A 302 -6.42 -15.15 1.73
N ALA A 303 -5.24 -15.13 2.36
CA ALA A 303 -5.12 -14.86 3.79
C ALA A 303 -5.62 -13.46 4.15
N MET A 304 -5.32 -12.42 3.36
CA MET A 304 -5.85 -11.08 3.58
C MET A 304 -7.38 -11.06 3.49
N PHE A 305 -7.99 -11.69 2.47
CA PHE A 305 -9.45 -11.79 2.36
C PHE A 305 -10.06 -12.56 3.54
N GLN A 306 -9.41 -13.63 4.00
CA GLN A 306 -9.84 -14.33 5.20
C GLN A 306 -9.78 -13.41 6.43
N GLY A 307 -8.71 -12.61 6.56
CA GLY A 307 -8.58 -11.62 7.63
C GLY A 307 -9.73 -10.62 7.64
N LEU A 308 -10.09 -10.06 6.48
CA LEU A 308 -11.24 -9.17 6.34
C LEU A 308 -12.58 -9.89 6.62
N GLN A 309 -12.70 -11.15 6.22
CA GLN A 309 -13.91 -11.96 6.50
C GLN A 309 -14.08 -12.24 7.99
N ASP A 310 -12.98 -12.44 8.71
CA ASP A 310 -12.94 -12.63 10.16
C ASP A 310 -13.35 -11.34 10.91
N LEU A 311 -13.25 -10.16 10.27
CA LEU A 311 -13.72 -8.87 10.82
C LEU A 311 -15.23 -8.67 10.68
N SER A 312 -15.90 -9.31 9.72
CA SER A 312 -17.33 -9.06 9.44
C SER A 312 -18.26 -9.24 10.66
N PRO A 313 -18.04 -10.20 11.58
CA PRO A 313 -18.83 -10.29 12.82
C PRO A 313 -18.58 -9.11 13.78
N LEU A 314 -17.35 -8.58 13.83
CA LEU A 314 -17.00 -7.45 14.68
C LEU A 314 -17.65 -6.15 14.20
N GLU A 315 -17.74 -5.96 12.88
CA GLU A 315 -18.42 -4.80 12.27
C GLU A 315 -19.90 -4.69 12.69
N LYS A 316 -20.56 -5.82 12.99
CA LYS A 316 -21.98 -5.86 13.35
C LYS A 316 -22.26 -5.80 14.85
N THR A 317 -21.25 -6.00 15.69
CA THR A 317 -21.43 -6.04 17.16
C THR A 317 -21.01 -4.74 17.83
N GLU A 318 -21.77 -4.35 18.85
CA GLU A 318 -21.46 -3.23 19.74
C GLU A 318 -20.96 -3.72 21.11
N ASP A 319 -20.82 -5.04 21.30
CA ASP A 319 -20.31 -5.64 22.53
C ASP A 319 -18.79 -5.47 22.64
N LEU A 320 -18.36 -4.61 23.57
CA LEU A 320 -16.95 -4.27 23.76
C LEU A 320 -16.14 -5.45 24.32
N ARG A 321 -16.78 -6.42 24.97
CA ARG A 321 -16.11 -7.64 25.46
C ARG A 321 -15.71 -8.53 24.31
N VAL A 322 -16.55 -8.63 23.27
CA VAL A 322 -16.24 -9.37 22.04
C VAL A 322 -15.05 -8.73 21.34
N TRP A 323 -15.07 -7.41 21.16
CA TRP A 323 -13.94 -6.66 20.61
C TRP A 323 -12.66 -6.85 21.42
N LYS A 324 -12.71 -6.63 22.74
CA LYS A 324 -11.56 -6.81 23.63
C LYS A 324 -10.99 -8.23 23.56
N THR A 325 -11.84 -9.26 23.60
CA THR A 325 -11.40 -10.66 23.59
C THR A 325 -10.76 -11.01 22.25
N THR A 326 -11.41 -10.64 21.14
CA THR A 326 -10.94 -10.94 19.79
C THR A 326 -9.63 -10.23 19.49
N LEU A 327 -9.49 -8.95 19.83
CA LEU A 327 -8.27 -8.19 19.63
C LEU A 327 -7.11 -8.67 20.51
N ASN A 328 -7.38 -9.05 21.77
CA ASN A 328 -6.35 -9.64 22.65
C ASN A 328 -5.87 -11.01 22.15
N LEU A 329 -6.75 -11.80 21.54
CA LEU A 329 -6.35 -13.06 20.92
C LEU A 329 -5.54 -12.79 19.66
N ALA A 330 -5.98 -11.84 18.83
CA ALA A 330 -5.31 -11.46 17.59
C ALA A 330 -3.88 -10.95 17.83
N SER A 331 -3.66 -10.15 18.88
CA SER A 331 -2.35 -9.59 19.23
C SER A 331 -1.33 -10.62 19.73
N ARG A 332 -1.80 -11.79 20.18
CA ARG A 332 -0.95 -12.90 20.67
C ARG A 332 -0.64 -13.94 19.60
N ASN A 333 -1.35 -13.89 18.47
CA ASN A 333 -1.11 -14.80 17.37
C ASN A 333 0.13 -14.35 16.55
N PRO A 334 0.89 -15.28 15.96
CA PRO A 334 2.06 -14.94 15.16
C PRO A 334 1.70 -14.04 13.95
N PRO A 335 2.63 -13.25 13.43
CA PRO A 335 2.40 -12.45 12.22
C PRO A 335 1.88 -13.31 11.06
N SER A 336 0.88 -12.81 10.34
CA SER A 336 0.32 -13.49 9.18
C SER A 336 -0.37 -12.49 8.26
N PHE A 337 -0.53 -12.83 6.98
CA PHE A 337 -1.25 -11.97 6.02
C PHE A 337 -2.74 -11.79 6.36
N LYS A 338 -3.34 -12.67 7.20
CA LYS A 338 -4.68 -12.45 7.79
C LYS A 338 -4.74 -11.21 8.68
N ARG A 339 -3.61 -10.70 9.12
CA ARG A 339 -3.46 -9.51 9.96
C ARG A 339 -2.42 -8.56 9.35
N CYS A 340 -2.36 -8.48 8.03
CA CYS A 340 -1.51 -7.52 7.35
C CYS A 340 -1.88 -6.07 7.76
N SER A 341 -1.01 -5.12 7.47
CA SER A 341 -1.19 -3.70 7.81
C SER A 341 -2.56 -3.16 7.38
N TYR A 342 -3.01 -3.51 6.18
CA TYR A 342 -4.34 -3.10 5.69
C TYR A 342 -5.48 -3.66 6.56
N VAL A 343 -5.48 -4.96 6.89
CA VAL A 343 -6.51 -5.56 7.74
C VAL A 343 -6.50 -4.94 9.15
N ARG A 344 -5.32 -4.67 9.71
CA ARG A 344 -5.20 -3.99 11.01
C ARG A 344 -5.77 -2.57 10.97
N SER A 345 -5.40 -1.77 9.96
CA SER A 345 -5.96 -0.43 9.77
C SER A 345 -7.48 -0.49 9.63
N ARG A 346 -7.97 -1.41 8.80
CA ARG A 346 -9.40 -1.60 8.54
C ARG A 346 -10.19 -2.02 9.78
N THR A 347 -9.57 -2.82 10.64
CA THR A 347 -10.13 -3.20 11.95
C THR A 347 -10.36 -1.96 12.81
N THR A 348 -9.37 -1.07 12.88
CA THR A 348 -9.47 0.20 13.62
C THR A 348 -10.53 1.11 13.02
N SER A 349 -10.57 1.27 11.68
CA SER A 349 -11.59 2.04 10.95
C SER A 349 -13.02 1.51 11.16
N SER A 350 -13.16 0.22 11.47
CA SER A 350 -14.46 -0.39 11.78
C SER A 350 -14.93 -0.06 13.21
N PHE A 351 -14.00 0.24 14.10
CA PHE A 351 -14.26 0.59 15.50
C PHE A 351 -14.42 2.10 15.71
N THR A 352 -13.58 2.91 15.08
CA THR A 352 -13.59 4.37 15.20
C THR A 352 -13.55 5.05 13.84
N SER A 353 -14.24 6.20 13.73
CA SER A 353 -14.20 7.03 12.54
C SER A 353 -13.41 8.31 12.75
N THR A 354 -13.04 8.97 11.65
CA THR A 354 -12.26 10.22 11.62
C THR A 354 -12.88 11.35 12.46
N ASN A 355 -14.20 11.30 12.73
CA ASN A 355 -14.90 12.29 13.56
C ASN A 355 -14.91 11.94 15.06
N ALA A 356 -13.99 11.08 15.52
CA ALA A 356 -13.93 10.57 16.89
C ALA A 356 -15.23 9.88 17.35
N LEU A 357 -16.02 9.38 16.41
CA LEU A 357 -17.19 8.55 16.72
C LEU A 357 -16.76 7.09 16.82
N ILE A 358 -17.37 6.39 17.76
CA ILE A 358 -17.26 4.95 17.93
C ILE A 358 -18.37 4.31 17.11
N PHE A 359 -18.01 3.33 16.30
CA PHE A 359 -18.90 2.65 15.38
C PHE A 359 -19.60 3.58 14.38
N ASN A 360 -19.01 4.76 14.14
CA ASN A 360 -19.59 5.85 13.35
C ASN A 360 -21.00 6.27 13.81
N THR A 361 -21.35 6.05 15.07
CA THR A 361 -22.69 6.32 15.63
C THR A 361 -22.61 6.97 17.00
N TYR A 362 -21.68 6.54 17.84
CA TYR A 362 -21.65 6.91 19.25
C TYR A 362 -20.51 7.88 19.57
N PRO A 363 -20.72 8.85 20.48
CA PRO A 363 -19.62 9.69 20.98
C PRO A 363 -18.70 8.88 21.92
N VAL A 364 -17.48 9.38 22.16
CA VAL A 364 -16.51 8.77 23.08
C VAL A 364 -17.10 8.56 24.50
N SER A 365 -18.02 9.43 24.95
CA SER A 365 -18.70 9.27 26.24
C SER A 365 -19.55 8.01 26.33
N TRP A 366 -20.10 7.52 25.22
CA TRP A 366 -20.77 6.22 25.16
C TRP A 366 -19.78 5.09 25.42
N LEU A 367 -18.59 5.13 24.80
CA LEU A 367 -17.56 4.11 24.97
C LEU A 367 -17.11 4.02 26.43
N VAL A 368 -16.86 5.15 27.10
CA VAL A 368 -16.48 5.15 28.52
C VAL A 368 -17.56 4.48 29.37
N ARG A 369 -18.84 4.83 29.15
CA ARG A 369 -19.96 4.23 29.89
C ARG A 369 -20.07 2.74 29.65
N GLU A 370 -19.97 2.29 28.40
CA GLU A 370 -20.05 0.88 28.06
C GLU A 370 -18.82 0.08 28.53
N ILE A 371 -17.62 0.67 28.59
CA ILE A 371 -16.46 0.03 29.22
C ILE A 371 -16.71 -0.18 30.72
N LEU A 372 -17.13 0.87 31.44
CA LEU A 372 -17.41 0.76 32.87
C LEU A 372 -18.50 -0.27 33.15
N SER A 373 -19.53 -0.33 32.31
CA SER A 373 -20.64 -1.27 32.48
C SER A 373 -20.29 -2.69 32.05
N GLN A 374 -19.86 -2.89 30.81
CA GLN A 374 -19.65 -4.22 30.22
C GLN A 374 -18.34 -4.87 30.69
N VAL A 375 -17.27 -4.08 30.85
CA VAL A 375 -15.93 -4.59 31.20
C VAL A 375 -15.66 -4.44 32.70
N GLY A 376 -16.05 -3.30 33.28
CA GLY A 376 -15.88 -3.02 34.71
C GLY A 376 -16.98 -3.64 35.60
N GLY A 377 -18.10 -4.08 35.02
CA GLY A 377 -19.23 -4.63 35.76
C GLY A 377 -20.06 -3.59 36.52
N ILE A 378 -19.82 -2.29 36.33
CA ILE A 378 -20.48 -1.23 37.10
C ILE A 378 -21.94 -1.07 36.60
N PRO A 379 -22.95 -1.10 37.49
CA PRO A 379 -24.35 -0.91 37.10
C PRO A 379 -24.56 0.46 36.44
N LYS A 380 -25.34 0.49 35.34
CA LYS A 380 -25.57 1.72 34.56
C LYS A 380 -26.11 2.88 35.40
N GLY A 381 -26.98 2.60 36.39
CA GLY A 381 -27.50 3.63 37.30
C GLY A 381 -26.42 4.35 38.13
N VAL A 382 -25.35 3.65 38.53
CA VAL A 382 -24.22 4.26 39.24
C VAL A 382 -23.43 5.17 38.29
N ILE A 383 -23.24 4.73 37.05
CA ILE A 383 -22.56 5.52 36.01
C ILE A 383 -23.35 6.79 35.69
N GLU A 384 -24.67 6.69 35.54
CA GLU A 384 -25.56 7.83 35.29
C GLU A 384 -25.52 8.86 36.43
N SER A 385 -25.44 8.41 37.69
CA SER A 385 -25.28 9.32 38.84
C SER A 385 -23.96 10.10 38.87
N LEU A 386 -22.89 9.55 38.27
CA LEU A 386 -21.59 10.24 38.18
C LEU A 386 -21.62 11.37 37.14
N TYR A 387 -22.44 11.25 36.09
CA TYR A 387 -22.56 12.25 35.02
C TYR A 387 -23.64 13.29 35.27
N SER A 388 -24.60 13.05 36.20
CA SER A 388 -25.73 13.95 36.45
C SER A 388 -25.48 15.07 37.46
N GLY A 389 -24.28 15.14 38.07
CA GLY A 389 -23.87 16.30 38.88
C GLY A 389 -24.78 16.59 40.09
N ALA A 390 -25.37 15.57 40.70
CA ALA A 390 -26.04 15.73 41.99
C ALA A 390 -25.05 15.38 43.12
N ASP A 391 -24.87 16.30 44.07
CA ASP A 391 -24.01 16.28 45.27
C ASP A 391 -24.22 15.10 46.25
N ARG A 392 -24.47 13.89 45.76
CA ARG A 392 -24.58 12.68 46.59
C ARG A 392 -23.99 11.48 45.87
N VAL A 393 -22.67 11.38 45.90
CA VAL A 393 -22.01 10.07 45.83
C VAL A 393 -22.37 9.34 47.12
N THR A 394 -23.53 8.70 47.13
CA THR A 394 -23.81 7.65 48.11
C THR A 394 -22.96 6.47 47.67
N LEU A 395 -21.85 6.24 48.36
CA LEU A 395 -20.97 5.08 48.17
C LEU A 395 -21.81 3.81 48.33
N PHE A 396 -22.31 3.26 47.21
CA PHE A 396 -22.81 1.91 47.19
C PHE A 396 -21.60 0.98 47.23
N HIS A 397 -21.45 0.24 48.34
CA HIS A 397 -20.48 -0.84 48.45
C HIS A 397 -20.77 -1.90 47.39
N TRP A 398 -19.97 -1.88 46.33
CA TRP A 398 -19.94 -2.94 45.35
C TRP A 398 -19.13 -4.12 45.93
N HIS A 399 -19.81 -5.18 46.34
CA HIS A 399 -19.16 -6.45 46.60
C HIS A 399 -18.76 -7.06 45.24
N ALA A 400 -17.57 -6.72 44.77
CA ALA A 400 -16.92 -7.49 43.73
C ALA A 400 -16.69 -8.91 44.27
N PHE A 401 -17.10 -9.91 43.47
CA PHE A 401 -16.84 -11.33 43.71
C PHE A 401 -15.42 -11.55 44.24
N GLU A 402 -15.34 -12.19 45.41
CA GLU A 402 -14.09 -12.62 46.01
C GLU A 402 -13.36 -13.55 45.03
N ASN A 403 -12.29 -13.02 44.43
CA ASN A 403 -11.25 -13.85 43.84
C ASN A 403 -10.17 -14.05 44.93
N PRO A 404 -9.97 -15.27 45.46
CA PRO A 404 -9.11 -15.51 46.62
C PRO A 404 -7.59 -15.34 46.35
N ALA A 405 -7.19 -14.68 45.26
CA ALA A 405 -5.79 -14.47 44.90
C ALA A 405 -5.33 -12.99 44.92
N ALA A 406 -6.17 -12.05 45.35
CA ALA A 406 -5.87 -10.62 45.30
C ALA A 406 -5.71 -9.98 46.70
N GLU A 407 -4.86 -10.57 47.55
CA GLU A 407 -4.53 -9.99 48.87
C GLU A 407 -3.30 -9.07 48.85
N VAL A 408 -2.85 -8.61 47.69
CA VAL A 408 -1.71 -7.70 47.58
C VAL A 408 -2.02 -6.56 46.62
N ARG A 409 -2.67 -5.51 47.16
CA ARG A 409 -2.56 -4.08 46.81
C ARG A 409 -3.84 -3.33 47.21
N ARG A 410 -4.01 -3.13 48.52
CA ARG A 410 -4.84 -2.05 49.07
C ARG A 410 -3.93 -1.01 49.73
N SER A 411 -3.58 0.03 48.99
CA SER A 411 -3.23 1.35 49.54
C SER A 411 -3.12 2.33 48.38
N PHE A 412 -3.50 3.58 48.63
CA PHE A 412 -3.65 4.70 47.68
C PHE A 412 -5.03 4.79 47.03
N LEU A 413 -5.97 5.37 47.78
CA LEU A 413 -6.59 6.66 47.44
C LEU A 413 -7.65 6.97 48.50
N ALA A 414 -7.26 7.73 49.52
CA ALA A 414 -8.19 8.37 50.45
C ALA A 414 -7.52 9.58 51.08
N THR A 415 -7.58 10.76 50.45
CA THR A 415 -7.71 12.04 51.19
C THR A 415 -8.12 13.21 50.29
N ALA A 416 -9.07 14.01 50.82
CA ALA A 416 -9.34 15.43 50.56
C ALA A 416 -10.01 15.79 49.20
N VAL A 417 -11.05 16.63 49.13
CA VAL A 417 -11.32 17.85 49.90
C VAL A 417 -12.83 18.07 50.07
N SER A 418 -13.25 18.36 51.29
CA SER A 418 -14.46 19.14 51.60
C SER A 418 -14.05 20.33 52.47
N ASN A 419 -14.11 21.53 51.90
CA ASN A 419 -14.49 22.79 52.53
C ASN A 419 -14.66 23.85 51.44
#